data_AF-S6ACQ4-F1
#
_entry.id   AF-S6ACQ4-F1
#
_cell.length_a   1.000
_cell.length_b   1.000
_cell.length_c   1.000
_cell.angle_alpha   90.00
_cell.angle_beta   90.00
_cell.angle_gamma   90.00
#
_symmetry.space_group_name_H-M   'P 1'
#
loop_
_entity.id
_entity.type
_entity.pdbx_description
1 polymer ?
#
loop_
_entity_poly.entity_id
_entity_poly.type
_entity_poly.pdbx_seq_one_letter_code
_entity_poly.pdbx_strand_id
1 'polypeptide(L)'
;MRQGVRVAAEVIAILFSVGASAASLAEKFQPDAPYYFESFDPAMKPWDPGQDLNFEEVFKNYAYYEIIFDKSGQEITVNHYIQNRKERSNRFLIRPDRALEAK
;
A
#
# COMPACT_ATOMS: atom_id res chain seq x y z
N MET A 1 -38.69 38.21 42.83
CA MET A 1 -38.48 38.59 41.41
C MET A 1 -37.35 37.71 40.89
N ARG A 2 -37.66 36.52 40.34
CA ARG A 2 -37.74 36.19 38.90
C ARG A 2 -36.50 36.56 38.07
N GLN A 3 -35.80 35.49 37.66
CA GLN A 3 -35.12 35.27 36.37
C GLN A 3 -33.95 36.21 35.99
N GLY A 4 -32.80 35.75 35.51
CA GLY A 4 -32.35 34.38 35.22
C GLY A 4 -31.07 34.39 34.38
N VAL A 5 -30.74 33.20 33.86
CA VAL A 5 -29.96 32.93 32.63
C VAL A 5 -28.46 33.35 32.69
N ARG A 6 -27.44 32.57 32.30
CA ARG A 6 -27.30 31.49 31.32
C ARG A 6 -26.21 30.53 31.77
N VAL A 7 -26.48 29.23 31.63
CA VAL A 7 -25.47 28.16 31.58
C VAL A 7 -24.64 28.40 30.33
N ALA A 8 -23.37 28.76 30.48
CA ALA A 8 -22.42 28.76 29.38
C ALA A 8 -21.77 27.37 29.34
N ALA A 9 -22.30 26.50 28.49
CA ALA A 9 -21.69 25.21 28.17
C ALA A 9 -20.51 25.46 27.24
N GLU A 10 -19.28 25.24 27.73
CA GLU A 10 -18.09 25.20 26.89
C GLU A 10 -18.06 23.86 26.15
N VAL A 11 -18.42 23.87 24.86
CA VAL A 11 -18.25 22.70 23.99
C VAL A 11 -16.79 22.65 23.58
N ILE A 12 -16.04 21.76 24.24
CA ILE A 12 -14.69 21.35 23.86
C ILE A 12 -14.80 20.63 22.51
N ALA A 13 -14.49 21.31 21.42
CA ALA A 13 -14.29 20.70 20.12
C ALA A 13 -12.84 20.20 20.03
N ILE A 14 -12.54 19.04 20.65
CA ILE A 14 -11.35 18.29 20.27
C ILE A 14 -11.66 17.69 18.90
N LEU A 15 -11.21 18.37 17.85
CA LEU A 15 -11.04 17.78 16.54
C LEU A 15 -9.93 16.72 16.69
N PHE A 16 -10.32 15.50 17.06
CA PHE A 16 -9.52 14.32 16.79
C PHE A 16 -9.49 14.15 15.28
N SER A 17 -8.56 14.85 14.63
CA SER A 17 -8.06 14.47 13.33
C SER A 17 -7.38 13.12 13.50
N VAL A 18 -8.16 12.04 13.54
CA VAL A 18 -7.65 10.70 13.25
C VAL A 18 -7.41 10.69 11.75
N GLY A 19 -6.36 11.42 11.33
CA GLY A 19 -5.67 11.07 10.11
C GLY A 19 -5.11 9.70 10.39
N ALA A 20 -5.84 8.66 9.98
CA ALA A 20 -5.28 7.33 9.89
C ALA A 20 -3.99 7.50 9.09
N SER A 21 -2.85 7.35 9.77
CA SER A 21 -1.55 7.39 9.14
C SER A 21 -1.54 6.25 8.14
N ALA A 22 -1.88 6.56 6.90
CA ALA A 22 -1.41 5.85 5.74
C ALA A 22 0.10 6.07 5.75
N ALA A 23 0.82 5.31 6.59
CA ALA A 23 2.24 5.09 6.38
C ALA A 23 2.32 4.66 4.92
N SER A 24 2.88 5.54 4.10
CA SER A 24 2.84 5.38 2.66
C SER A 24 3.61 4.12 2.33
N LEU A 25 3.13 3.32 1.36
CA LEU A 25 3.91 2.17 0.87
C LEU A 25 5.33 2.60 0.47
N ALA A 26 5.48 3.86 0.03
CA ALA A 26 6.74 4.54 -0.24
C ALA A 26 7.69 4.65 0.98
N GLU A 27 7.18 4.69 2.21
CA GLU A 27 8.00 4.67 3.43
C GLU A 27 8.46 3.25 3.79
N LYS A 28 7.68 2.23 3.43
CA LYS A 28 8.00 0.82 3.71
C LYS A 28 9.00 0.25 2.70
N PHE A 29 8.95 0.70 1.45
CA PHE A 29 9.69 0.12 0.34
C PHE A 29 10.66 1.13 -0.27
N GLN A 30 11.92 0.74 -0.40
CA GLN A 30 12.95 1.54 -1.06
C GLN A 30 12.68 1.57 -2.56
N PRO A 31 12.73 2.76 -3.20
CA PRO A 31 12.60 2.86 -4.64
C PRO A 31 13.65 2.06 -5.40
N ASP A 32 13.26 1.57 -6.58
CA ASP A 32 14.11 0.82 -7.51
C ASP A 32 14.70 -0.50 -6.94
N ALA A 33 14.34 -0.88 -5.71
CA ALA A 33 14.70 -2.16 -5.09
C ALA A 33 13.69 -3.26 -5.44
N PRO A 34 14.14 -4.49 -5.72
CA PRO A 34 13.23 -5.62 -5.93
C PRO A 34 12.74 -6.20 -4.60
N TYR A 35 11.44 -6.43 -4.52
CA TYR A 35 10.76 -7.12 -3.41
C TYR A 35 10.05 -8.37 -3.93
N TYR A 36 10.07 -9.47 -3.17
CA TYR A 36 9.61 -10.76 -3.65
C TYR A 36 8.39 -11.29 -2.89
N PHE A 37 7.42 -11.80 -3.64
CA PHE A 37 6.12 -12.25 -3.12
C PHE A 37 5.67 -13.54 -3.79
N GLU A 38 4.96 -14.40 -3.04
CA GLU A 38 4.39 -15.65 -3.58
C GLU A 38 3.15 -15.41 -4.43
N SER A 39 2.44 -14.30 -4.18
CA SER A 39 1.18 -13.98 -4.83
C SER A 39 1.04 -12.49 -5.10
N PHE A 40 0.26 -12.15 -6.13
CA PHE A 40 -0.10 -10.79 -6.45
C PHE A 40 -1.57 -10.73 -6.86
N ASP A 41 -2.37 -9.93 -6.15
CA ASP A 41 -3.79 -9.70 -6.46
C ASP A 41 -4.05 -8.20 -6.67
N PRO A 42 -4.15 -7.73 -7.93
CA PRO A 42 -4.42 -6.32 -8.22
C PRO A 42 -5.87 -5.91 -7.96
N ALA A 43 -6.78 -6.86 -7.72
CA ALA A 43 -8.18 -6.58 -7.42
C ALA A 43 -8.44 -6.33 -5.92
N MET A 44 -7.45 -6.61 -5.06
CA MET A 44 -7.50 -6.33 -3.62
C MET A 44 -7.66 -4.84 -3.34
N LYS A 45 -8.57 -4.47 -2.43
CA LYS A 45 -8.85 -3.06 -2.06
C LYS A 45 -8.99 -2.91 -0.54
N PRO A 46 -8.14 -2.09 0.13
CA PRO A 46 -6.92 -1.48 -0.40
C PRO A 46 -5.90 -2.57 -0.78
N TRP A 47 -5.10 -2.33 -1.82
CA TRP A 47 -4.03 -3.26 -2.16
C TRP A 47 -2.97 -3.28 -1.06
N ASP A 48 -2.60 -4.49 -0.65
CA ASP A 48 -1.48 -4.76 0.22
C ASP A 48 -0.59 -5.82 -0.46
N PRO A 49 0.71 -5.53 -0.71
CA PRO A 49 1.62 -6.54 -1.24
C PRO A 49 1.87 -7.68 -0.25
N GLY A 50 1.55 -7.50 1.04
CA GLY A 50 1.80 -8.49 2.08
C GLY A 50 3.24 -8.45 2.59
N GLN A 51 3.77 -9.64 2.89
CA GLN A 51 5.12 -9.82 3.40
C GLN A 51 6.12 -10.02 2.26
N ASP A 52 7.14 -9.16 2.22
CA ASP A 52 8.33 -9.39 1.41
C ASP A 52 9.09 -10.61 1.93
N LEU A 53 9.48 -11.48 1.00
CA LEU A 53 10.27 -12.67 1.25
C LEU A 53 11.66 -12.51 0.63
N ASN A 54 12.63 -13.24 1.16
CA ASN A 54 13.91 -13.35 0.48
C ASN A 54 13.77 -14.21 -0.79
N PHE A 55 14.71 -14.03 -1.73
CA PHE A 55 14.65 -14.67 -3.04
C PHE A 55 14.61 -16.21 -2.94
N GLU A 56 15.37 -16.80 -2.02
CA GLU A 56 15.44 -18.25 -1.82
C GLU A 56 14.08 -18.83 -1.40
N GLU A 57 13.31 -18.10 -0.58
CA GLU A 57 11.98 -18.52 -0.15
C GLU A 57 10.97 -18.53 -1.27
N VAL A 58 11.00 -17.58 -2.21
CA VAL A 58 10.07 -17.59 -3.34
C VAL A 58 10.54 -18.50 -4.48
N PHE A 59 11.85 -18.66 -4.66
CA PHE A 59 12.42 -19.44 -5.75
C PHE A 59 12.01 -20.93 -5.66
N LYS A 60 11.93 -21.48 -4.45
CA LYS A 60 11.48 -22.86 -4.21
C LYS A 60 10.05 -23.15 -4.70
N ASN A 61 9.22 -22.11 -4.85
CA ASN A 61 7.82 -22.24 -5.24
C ASN A 61 7.64 -22.36 -6.76
N TYR A 62 8.70 -22.21 -7.55
CA TYR A 62 8.69 -22.19 -9.02
C TYR A 62 7.85 -21.09 -9.68
N ALA A 63 6.94 -20.42 -8.97
CA ALA A 63 6.19 -19.26 -9.44
C ALA A 63 6.23 -18.17 -8.37
N TYR A 64 6.59 -16.95 -8.75
CA TYR A 64 6.71 -15.82 -7.83
C TYR A 64 6.62 -14.48 -8.54
N TYR A 65 6.44 -13.43 -7.74
CA TYR A 65 6.36 -12.06 -8.20
C TYR A 65 7.52 -11.24 -7.65
N GLU A 66 8.11 -10.42 -8.51
CA GLU A 66 9.03 -9.35 -8.15
C GLU A 66 8.30 -8.03 -8.35
N ILE A 67 8.24 -7.20 -7.31
CA ILE A 67 7.61 -5.89 -7.35
C ILE A 67 8.68 -4.84 -7.10
N ILE A 68 8.76 -3.86 -8.01
CA ILE A 68 9.69 -2.74 -7.93
C ILE A 68 8.86 -1.45 -7.85
N PHE A 69 9.09 -0.68 -6.79
CA PHE A 69 8.46 0.63 -6.60
C PHE A 69 9.25 1.70 -7.32
N ASP A 70 8.56 2.63 -7.97
CA ASP A 70 9.18 3.78 -8.58
C ASP A 70 9.63 4.81 -7.53
N LYS A 71 10.37 5.83 -7.96
CA LYS A 71 10.89 6.89 -7.08
C LYS A 71 9.80 7.71 -6.38
N SER A 72 8.62 7.82 -6.98
CA SER A 72 7.49 8.51 -6.36
C SER A 72 6.72 7.63 -5.36
N GLY A 73 6.92 6.31 -5.41
CA GLY A 73 6.11 5.33 -4.70
C GLY A 73 4.65 5.28 -5.16
N GLN A 74 4.32 5.90 -6.29
CA GLN A 74 2.98 5.92 -6.88
C GLN A 74 2.85 4.90 -8.01
N GLU A 75 3.95 4.34 -8.50
CA GLU A 75 3.94 3.35 -9.55
C GLU A 75 4.72 2.11 -9.11
N ILE A 76 4.24 0.96 -9.58
CA ILE A 76 4.94 -0.31 -9.40
C ILE A 76 5.09 -1.01 -10.73
N THR A 77 6.21 -1.72 -10.86
CA THR A 77 6.41 -2.73 -11.91
C THR A 77 6.33 -4.09 -11.25
N VAL A 78 5.45 -4.95 -11.77
CA VAL A 78 5.22 -6.30 -11.27
C VAL A 78 5.67 -7.28 -12.34
N ASN A 79 6.71 -8.05 -12.03
CA ASN A 79 7.23 -9.11 -12.88
C ASN A 79 6.78 -10.45 -12.32
N HIS A 80 6.17 -11.29 -13.17
CA HIS A 80 5.81 -12.66 -12.82
C HIS A 80 6.84 -13.62 -13.41
N TYR A 81 7.38 -14.49 -12.57
CA TYR A 81 8.35 -15.50 -12.95
C TYR A 81 7.75 -16.90 -12.80
N ILE A 82 8.02 -17.77 -13.78
CA ILE A 82 7.77 -19.21 -13.71
C ILE A 82 9.08 -19.92 -14.03
N GLN A 83 9.53 -20.82 -13.16
CA GLN A 83 10.80 -21.55 -13.27
C GLN A 83 11.99 -20.61 -13.56
N ASN A 84 12.04 -19.48 -12.86
CA ASN A 84 13.07 -18.43 -13.01
C ASN A 84 13.11 -17.75 -14.39
N ARG A 85 12.06 -17.90 -15.20
CA ARG A 85 11.85 -17.16 -16.45
C ARG A 85 10.79 -16.10 -16.24
N LYS A 86 11.07 -14.88 -16.69
CA LYS A 86 10.11 -13.78 -16.64
C LYS A 86 9.05 -14.00 -17.72
N GLU A 87 7.83 -14.33 -17.30
CA GLU A 87 6.71 -14.59 -18.19
C GLU A 87 5.92 -13.32 -18.51
N ARG A 88 5.84 -12.39 -17.55
CA ARG A 88 5.07 -11.15 -17.69
C ARG A 88 5.71 -10.01 -16.91
N SER A 89 5.54 -8.80 -17.43
CA SER A 89 5.83 -7.55 -16.73
C SER A 89 4.66 -6.58 -16.92
N ASN A 90 4.06 -6.12 -15.82
CA ASN A 90 2.96 -5.15 -15.83
C ASN A 90 3.32 -3.93 -14.99
N ARG A 91 2.76 -2.77 -15.36
CA ARG A 91 2.90 -1.54 -14.59
C ARG A 91 1.54 -1.13 -14.04
N PHE A 92 1.54 -0.68 -12.79
CA PHE A 92 0.33 -0.20 -12.13
C PHE A 92 0.60 1.16 -11.48
N LEU A 93 -0.43 2.01 -11.48
CA LEU A 93 -0.52 3.21 -10.65
C LEU A 93 -1.20 2.84 -9.33
N ILE A 94 -0.60 3.22 -8.20
CA ILE A 94 -1.19 3.16 -6.86
C ILE A 94 -2.01 4.44 -6.67
N ARG A 95 -3.34 4.28 -6.64
CA ARG A 95 -4.26 5.38 -6.37
C ARG A 95 -4.20 5.82 -4.89
N PRO A 96 -4.69 7.01 -4.52
CA PRO A 96 -4.70 7.47 -3.13
C PRO A 96 -5.48 6.56 -2.16
N ASP A 97 -6.46 5.81 -2.65
CA ASP A 97 -7.22 4.79 -1.90
C ASP A 97 -6.49 3.43 -1.83
N ARG A 98 -5.26 3.36 -2.35
CA ARG A 98 -4.43 2.16 -2.55
C ARG A 98 -5.04 1.13 -3.50
N ALA A 99 -5.98 1.50 -4.37
CA ALA A 99 -6.35 0.64 -5.49
C ALA A 99 -5.23 0.64 -6.55
N LEU A 100 -5.03 -0.50 -7.22
CA LEU A 100 -4.13 -0.58 -8.39
C LEU A 100 -4.90 -0.32 -9.68
N GLU A 101 -4.34 0.55 -10.52
CA GLU A 101 -4.82 0.84 -11.87
C GLU A 101 -3.77 0.42 -12.89
N ALA A 102 -4.12 -0.47 -13.81
CA ALA A 102 -3.20 -0.94 -14.86
C ALA A 102 -2.91 0.19 -15.86
N LYS A 103 -1.64 0.29 -16.29
CA LYS A 103 -1.20 1.20 -17.34
C LYS A 103 -1.04 0.52 -18.70
#